data_AF-A0A0J5JEK9-F1
#
_entry.id   AF-A0A0J5JEK9-F1
#
_cell.length_a   1.000
_cell.length_b   1.000
_cell.length_c   1.000
_cell.angle_alpha   90.00
_cell.angle_beta   90.00
_cell.angle_gamma   90.00
#
_symmetry.space_group_name_H-M   'P 1'
#
loop_
_entity.id
_entity.type
_entity.pdbx_description
1 polymer ?
#
loop_
_entity_poly.entity_id
_entity_poly.type
_entity_poly.pdbx_seq_one_letter_code
_entity_poly.pdbx_strand_id
1 'polypeptide(L)'
;MTFQLTMLLADINRSVNRLTGGRMVAVLALDAAPTAGLWGIGDEVRNSNPQELGTPGSKYILRGWICTAAGEPGTWKEQRTLTGN
;
A
#
# COMPACT_ATOMS: atom_id res chain seq x y z
N MET A 1 31.67 20.09 -4.30
CA MET A 1 30.66 19.02 -4.37
C MET A 1 29.93 18.74 -3.03
N THR A 2 30.00 19.63 -2.03
CA THR A 2 29.46 19.36 -0.67
C THR A 2 28.00 19.82 -0.47
N PHE A 3 27.57 20.86 -1.20
CA PHE A 3 26.24 21.47 -1.03
C PHE A 3 25.08 20.56 -1.46
N GLN A 4 25.26 19.77 -2.53
CA GLN A 4 24.27 18.84 -3.05
C GLN A 4 23.95 17.70 -2.07
N LEU A 5 24.98 17.15 -1.40
CA LEU A 5 24.79 16.09 -0.41
C LEU A 5 24.06 16.60 0.84
N THR A 6 24.38 17.82 1.30
CA THR A 6 23.71 18.43 2.46
C THR A 6 22.22 18.68 2.19
N MET A 7 21.87 19.13 0.98
CA MET A 7 20.47 19.32 0.59
C MET A 7 19.71 17.99 0.56
N LEU A 8 20.30 16.96 -0.05
CA LEU A 8 19.70 15.63 -0.11
C LEU A 8 19.43 15.06 1.29
N LEU A 9 20.40 15.18 2.20
CA LEU A 9 20.25 14.69 3.58
C LEU A 9 19.17 15.45 4.36
N ALA A 10 19.04 16.76 4.14
CA ALA A 10 17.98 17.56 4.75
C ALA A 10 16.59 17.11 4.28
N ASP A 11 16.42 16.78 3.01
CA ASP A 11 15.15 16.32 2.46
C ASP A 11 14.77 14.89 2.89
N ILE A 12 15.76 14.00 2.99
CA ILE A 12 15.56 12.66 3.58
C ILE A 12 15.11 12.79 5.04
N ASN A 13 15.80 13.60 5.84
CA ASN A 13 15.47 13.80 7.26
C ASN A 13 14.04 14.36 7.42
N ARG A 14 13.63 15.32 6.59
CA ARG A 14 12.25 15.84 6.60
C ARG A 14 11.21 14.77 6.31
N SER A 15 11.47 13.91 5.33
CA SER A 15 10.57 12.82 4.94
C SER A 15 10.44 11.79 6.06
N VAL A 16 11.56 11.39 6.68
CA VAL A 16 11.57 10.47 7.82
C VAL A 16 10.83 11.06 9.02
N ASN A 17 11.07 12.33 9.37
CA ASN A 17 10.34 12.97 10.48
C ASN A 17 8.83 13.05 10.23
N ARG A 18 8.41 13.25 8.98
CA ARG A 18 6.99 13.23 8.60
C ARG A 18 6.38 11.83 8.72
N LEU A 19 7.14 10.77 8.41
CA LEU A 19 6.71 9.38 8.64
C LEU A 19 6.58 9.10 10.14
N THR A 20 7.60 9.41 10.94
CA THR A 20 7.58 9.19 12.41
C THR A 20 6.47 9.99 13.09
N GLY A 21 6.20 11.22 12.64
CA GLY A 21 5.12 12.05 13.17
C GLY A 21 3.73 11.71 12.64
N GLY A 22 3.56 10.64 11.87
CA GLY A 22 2.28 10.21 11.30
C GLY A 22 1.68 11.16 10.26
N ARG A 23 2.45 12.14 9.77
CA ARG A 23 2.03 13.11 8.74
C ARG A 23 2.19 12.58 7.32
N MET A 24 2.95 11.51 7.14
CA MET A 24 3.10 10.73 5.91
C MET A 24 2.95 9.25 6.25
N VAL A 25 2.39 8.47 5.33
CA VAL A 25 2.27 7.02 5.46
C VAL A 25 3.08 6.40 4.31
N ALA A 26 4.05 5.56 4.65
CA ALA A 26 4.69 4.70 3.66
C ALA A 26 3.70 3.58 3.33
N VAL A 27 3.35 3.45 2.06
CA VAL A 27 2.41 2.42 1.60
C VAL A 27 3.10 1.63 0.50
N LEU A 28 3.14 0.32 0.66
CA LEU A 28 3.49 -0.54 -0.46
C LEU A 28 2.30 -0.58 -1.42
N ALA A 29 2.53 -0.20 -2.68
CA ALA A 29 1.52 -0.19 -3.71
C ALA A 29 1.92 -1.14 -4.84
N LEU A 30 1.03 -2.07 -5.19
CA LEU A 30 1.18 -3.02 -6.30
C LEU A 30 -0.10 -3.01 -7.15
N ASP A 31 0.01 -3.46 -8.40
CA ASP A 31 -1.12 -3.61 -9.33
C ASP A 31 -1.89 -4.93 -9.14
N ALA A 32 -1.32 -5.88 -8.40
CA ALA A 32 -1.92 -7.16 -8.01
C ALA A 32 -1.50 -7.57 -6.59
N ALA A 33 -2.18 -8.58 -6.04
CA ALA A 33 -1.77 -9.20 -4.79
C ALA A 33 -0.35 -9.78 -4.90
N PRO A 34 0.50 -9.70 -3.85
CA PRO A 34 1.83 -10.28 -3.86
C PRO A 34 1.85 -11.77 -4.25
N THR A 35 2.78 -12.11 -5.14
CA THR A 35 3.03 -13.49 -5.59
C THR A 35 4.38 -14.05 -5.14
N ALA A 36 5.22 -13.21 -4.50
CA ALA A 36 6.50 -13.57 -3.91
C ALA A 36 6.82 -12.75 -2.65
N GLY A 37 7.88 -13.11 -1.93
CA GLY A 37 8.35 -12.46 -0.71
C GLY A 37 7.71 -13.01 0.56
N LEU A 38 8.35 -12.81 1.71
CA LEU A 38 7.82 -13.26 3.01
C LEU A 38 6.88 -12.22 3.61
N TRP A 39 5.66 -12.63 3.96
CA TRP A 39 4.62 -11.76 4.50
C TRP A 39 4.00 -12.33 5.78
N GLY A 40 3.67 -11.44 6.70
CA GLY A 40 2.94 -11.73 7.94
C GLY A 40 1.43 -11.54 7.80
N ILE A 41 0.67 -12.12 8.73
CA ILE A 41 -0.77 -11.86 8.85
C ILE A 41 -0.98 -10.39 9.20
N GLY A 42 -1.89 -9.72 8.48
CA GLY A 42 -2.21 -8.30 8.67
C GLY A 42 -1.38 -7.34 7.83
N ASP A 43 -0.38 -7.82 7.09
CA ASP A 43 0.31 -6.99 6.10
C ASP A 43 -0.67 -6.54 5.02
N GLU A 44 -0.57 -5.28 4.62
CA GLU A 44 -1.43 -4.66 3.62
C GLU A 44 -0.62 -4.18 2.41
N VAL A 45 -1.21 -4.37 1.23
CA VAL A 45 -0.71 -3.81 -0.02
C VAL A 45 -1.82 -3.01 -0.67
N ARG A 46 -1.56 -1.74 -0.98
CA ARG A 46 -2.52 -0.89 -1.66
C ARG A 46 -2.54 -1.20 -3.15
N ASN A 47 -3.74 -1.19 -3.74
CA ASN A 47 -3.85 -1.23 -5.18
C ASN A 47 -3.35 0.09 -5.78
N SER A 48 -2.33 0.02 -6.65
CA SER A 48 -1.75 1.18 -7.33
C SER A 48 -2.61 1.70 -8.47
N ASN A 49 -3.56 0.90 -8.97
CA ASN A 49 -4.52 1.27 -10.01
C ASN A 49 -5.96 0.90 -9.59
N PRO A 50 -6.57 1.65 -8.64
CA PRO A 50 -7.93 1.38 -8.19
C PRO A 50 -8.95 1.52 -9.32
N GLN A 51 -9.78 0.50 -9.49
CA GLN A 51 -10.87 0.49 -10.47
C GLN A 51 -12.20 0.15 -9.78
N GLU A 52 -13.29 0.68 -10.32
CA GLU A 52 -14.63 0.25 -9.95
C GLU A 52 -14.97 -1.05 -10.69
N LEU A 53 -15.26 -2.10 -9.93
CA LEU A 53 -15.55 -3.44 -10.40
C LEU A 53 -16.92 -3.89 -9.89
N GLY A 54 -17.42 -5.00 -10.41
CA GLY A 54 -18.70 -5.60 -10.00
C GLY A 54 -19.86 -5.28 -10.93
N THR A 55 -21.03 -5.84 -10.60
CA THR A 55 -22.29 -5.63 -11.34
C THR A 55 -23.12 -4.52 -10.70
N PRO A 56 -24.07 -3.90 -11.43
CA PRO A 56 -25.01 -2.94 -10.84
C PRO A 56 -25.64 -3.46 -9.55
N GLY A 57 -25.72 -2.62 -8.52
CA GLY A 57 -26.22 -2.97 -7.19
C GLY A 57 -25.21 -3.66 -6.26
N SER A 58 -23.98 -3.91 -6.72
CA SER A 58 -22.91 -4.56 -5.94
C SER A 58 -21.52 -4.07 -6.31
N LYS A 59 -21.42 -2.85 -6.87
CA LYS A 59 -20.15 -2.30 -7.29
C LYS A 59 -19.24 -1.97 -6.11
N TYR A 60 -17.94 -2.07 -6.36
CA TYR A 60 -16.92 -1.79 -5.36
C TYR A 60 -15.64 -1.28 -6.00
N ILE A 61 -14.84 -0.54 -5.23
CA ILE A 61 -13.45 -0.19 -5.55
C ILE A 61 -12.53 -1.20 -4.86
N LEU A 62 -11.64 -1.82 -5.62
CA LEU A 62 -10.57 -2.66 -5.07
C LEU A 62 -9.45 -1.76 -4.51
N ARG A 63 -9.45 -1.56 -3.19
CA ARG A 63 -8.53 -0.64 -2.50
C ARG A 63 -7.14 -1.24 -2.30
N GLY A 64 -7.05 -2.56 -2.20
CA GLY A 64 -5.81 -3.29 -1.94
C GLY A 64 -6.07 -4.72 -1.49
N TRP A 65 -5.05 -5.33 -0.89
CA TRP A 65 -5.09 -6.68 -0.36
C TRP A 65 -4.53 -6.74 1.05
N ILE A 66 -5.09 -7.62 1.87
CA ILE A 66 -4.60 -7.95 3.21
C ILE A 66 -4.17 -9.40 3.28
N CYS A 67 -3.04 -9.66 3.92
CA CYS A 67 -2.54 -11.00 4.15
C CYS A 67 -3.32 -11.65 5.32
N THR A 68 -3.98 -12.76 5.05
CA THR A 68 -4.82 -13.51 6.01
C THR A 68 -4.16 -14.78 6.54
N ALA A 69 -3.12 -15.27 5.86
CA ALA A 69 -2.27 -16.35 6.34
C ALA A 69 -0.82 -16.04 5.93
N ALA A 70 0.11 -16.05 6.90
CA ALA A 70 1.52 -15.77 6.65
C ALA A 70 2.15 -16.80 5.69
N GLY A 71 3.20 -16.40 4.99
CA GLY A 71 3.98 -17.29 4.13
C GLY A 71 4.75 -16.55 3.04
N GLU A 72 5.20 -17.30 2.04
CA GLU A 72 5.92 -16.78 0.88
C GLU A 72 5.18 -17.19 -0.41
N PRO A 73 4.17 -16.41 -0.87
CA PRO A 73 3.80 -15.04 -0.48
C PRO A 73 2.72 -14.88 0.60
N GLY A 74 2.25 -15.96 1.24
CA GLY A 74 1.08 -15.91 2.12
C GLY A 74 -0.25 -15.95 1.34
N THR A 75 -1.37 -15.82 2.04
CA THR A 75 -2.73 -15.84 1.44
C THR A 75 -3.38 -14.46 1.49
N TRP A 76 -3.67 -13.91 0.32
CA TRP A 76 -4.18 -12.55 0.17
C TRP A 76 -5.68 -12.50 -0.07
N LYS A 77 -6.35 -11.53 0.56
CA LYS A 77 -7.77 -11.21 0.34
C LYS A 77 -7.93 -9.78 -0.10
N GLU A 78 -8.86 -9.54 -1.01
CA GLU A 78 -9.20 -8.20 -1.50
C GLU A 78 -9.89 -7.38 -0.42
N GLN A 79 -9.38 -6.16 -0.20
CA GLN A 79 -10.04 -5.12 0.59
C GLN A 79 -10.92 -4.30 -0.35
N ARG A 80 -12.24 -4.54 -0.28
CA ARG A 80 -13.24 -3.91 -1.16
C ARG A 80 -13.96 -2.78 -0.43
N THR A 81 -14.11 -1.66 -1.10
CA THR A 81 -14.97 -0.55 -0.64
C THR A 81 -16.20 -0.46 -1.52
N LEU A 82 -17.39 -0.72 -0.96
CA LEU A 82 -18.65 -0.59 -1.69
C LEU A 82 -18.89 0.87 -2.10
N THR A 83 -19.33 1.08 -3.34
CA THR A 83 -19.58 2.41 -3.92
C THR A 83 -21.05 2.85 -3.83
N GLY A 84 -21.96 1.91 -3.55
CA GLY A 84 -23.39 2.20 -3.35
C GLY A 84 -24.22 2.31 -4.63
N ASN A 85 -23.72 1.80 -5.76
CA ASN A 85 -24.37 1.77 -7.08
C ASN A 85 -24.45 0.35 -7.68
#